data_AF-A0A925ARD6-F1
#
_entry.id   AF-A0A925ARD6-F1
#
_cell.length_a   1.000
_cell.length_b   1.000
_cell.length_c   1.000
_cell.angle_alpha   90.00
_cell.angle_beta   90.00
_cell.angle_gamma   90.00
#
_symmetry.space_group_name_H-M   'P 1'
#
loop_
_entity.id
_entity.type
_entity.pdbx_description
1 polymer ?
#
loop_
_entity_poly.entity_id
_entity_poly.type
_entity_poly.pdbx_seq_one_letter_code
_entity_poly.pdbx_strand_id
1 'polypeptide(L)' 'MMRTDGTHNLRITFTPGPDLLPAFSPDGKYLMWTTKRSSDKTSQIYIAKFKMPPAG' A
#
# COMPACT_ATOMS: atom_id res chain seq x y z
N MET A 1 0.78 5.01 5.36
CA MET A 1 1.75 4.58 6.38
C MET A 1 1.99 5.73 7.32
N MET A 2 2.13 5.46 8.61
CA MET A 2 2.35 6.45 9.65
C MET A 2 3.42 5.88 10.59
N ARG A 3 4.27 6.72 11.16
CA ARG A 3 5.18 6.30 12.23
C ARG A 3 4.38 5.95 13.49
N THR A 4 4.95 5.16 14.40
CA THR A 4 4.28 4.77 15.64
C THR A 4 4.03 5.96 16.58
N ASP A 5 4.81 7.04 16.43
CA ASP A 5 4.65 8.31 17.13
C ASP A 5 3.56 9.22 16.52
N GLY A 6 2.85 8.77 15.49
CA GLY A 6 1.80 9.54 14.81
C GLY A 6 2.30 10.59 13.81
N THR A 7 3.62 10.77 13.68
CA THR A 7 4.22 11.70 12.73
C THR A 7 4.42 11.06 11.35
N HIS A 8 4.76 11.88 10.35
CA HIS A 8 5.14 11.43 9.01
C HIS A 8 4.10 10.52 8.33
N ASN A 9 2.89 11.05 8.16
CA ASN A 9 1.84 10.40 7.39
C ASN A 9 2.17 10.40 5.90
N LEU A 10 2.36 9.21 5.32
CA LEU A 10 2.62 9.01 3.91
C LEU A 10 1.50 8.22 3.21
N ARG A 11 0.97 8.78 2.13
CA ARG A 11 0.10 8.07 1.19
C ARG A 11 0.95 7.20 0.26
N ILE A 12 0.62 5.91 0.16
CA ILE A 12 1.40 4.92 -0.59
C ILE A 12 0.81 4.64 -1.98
N THR A 13 -0.52 4.66 -2.10
CA THR A 13 -1.26 4.43 -3.35
C THR A 13 -2.11 5.63 -3.72
N PHE A 14 -2.29 5.89 -5.01
CA PHE A 14 -2.93 7.11 -5.53
C PHE A 14 -4.11 6.85 -6.45
N THR A 15 -4.43 5.58 -6.70
CA THR A 15 -5.56 5.23 -7.57
C THR A 15 -6.89 5.56 -6.91
N PRO A 16 -7.88 6.08 -7.67
CA PRO A 16 -9.24 6.24 -7.17
C PRO A 16 -9.87 4.90 -6.77
N GLY A 17 -10.73 4.93 -5.75
CA GLY A 17 -11.42 3.76 -5.23
C GLY A 17 -10.73 3.12 -4.02
N PRO A 18 -11.25 1.97 -3.55
CA PRO A 18 -10.79 1.35 -2.32
C PRO A 18 -9.45 0.64 -2.50
N ASP A 19 -8.55 0.87 -1.55
CA ASP A 19 -7.36 0.06 -1.31
C ASP A 19 -7.42 -0.45 0.14
N LEU A 20 -7.53 -1.76 0.31
CA LEU A 20 -7.89 -2.40 1.57
C LEU A 20 -6.91 -3.51 1.93
N LEU A 21 -6.90 -3.88 3.22
CA LEU A 21 -6.18 -5.06 3.76
C LEU A 21 -4.70 -5.12 3.34
N PRO A 22 -3.90 -4.06 3.58
CA PRO A 22 -2.50 -4.06 3.21
C PRO A 22 -1.70 -5.09 4.03
N ALA A 23 -0.73 -5.75 3.39
CA ALA A 23 0.24 -6.62 4.05
C ALA A 23 1.64 -6.41 3.44
N PHE A 24 2.65 -6.21 4.28
CA PHE A 24 4.04 -6.15 3.84
C PHE A 24 4.66 -7.54 3.81
N SER A 25 5.57 -7.78 2.86
CA SER A 25 6.44 -8.96 2.93
C SER A 25 7.34 -8.89 4.18
N PRO A 26 7.79 -10.04 4.72
CA PRO A 26 8.67 -10.06 5.90
C PRO A 26 9.97 -9.26 5.74
N ASP A 27 10.50 -9.18 4.52
CA ASP A 27 11.70 -8.40 4.18
C ASP A 27 11.41 -6.93 3.87
N GLY A 28 10.14 -6.51 3.94
CA GLY A 28 9.69 -5.14 3.68
C GLY A 28 9.80 -4.67 2.23
N LYS A 29 10.17 -5.54 1.28
CA LYS A 29 10.39 -5.16 -0.12
C LYS A 29 9.13 -5.14 -0.97
N TYR A 30 8.03 -5.70 -0.48
CA TYR A 30 6.77 -5.75 -1.20
C TYR A 30 5.61 -5.32 -0.31
N LEU A 31 4.62 -4.70 -0.94
CA LEU A 31 3.32 -4.43 -0.35
C LEU A 31 2.26 -5.16 -1.19
N MET A 32 1.41 -5.92 -0.51
CA MET A 32 0.19 -6.51 -1.07
C MET A 32 -1.03 -5.77 -0.56
N TRP A 33 -2.09 -5.66 -1.37
CA TRP A 33 -3.36 -5.05 -0.97
C TRP A 33 -4.50 -5.51 -1.89
N THR A 34 -5.74 -5.34 -1.43
CA THR A 34 -6.96 -5.63 -2.19
C THR A 34 -7.53 -4.34 -2.78
N THR A 35 -7.90 -4.35 -4.07
CA THR A 35 -8.37 -3.15 -4.79
C THR A 35 -9.29 -3.50 -5.95
N LYS A 36 -10.07 -2.52 -6.42
CA LYS A 36 -11.01 -2.61 -7.56
C LYS A 36 -10.59 -1.73 -8.75
N ARG A 37 -9.28 -1.63 -8.99
CA ARG A 37 -8.71 -0.70 -9.98
C ARG A 37 -8.68 -1.25 -11.42
N SER A 38 -8.87 -2.55 -11.61
CA SER A 38 -9.04 -3.16 -12.94
C SER A 38 -10.23 -2.56 -13.70
N SER A 39 -10.23 -2.74 -15.02
CA SER A 39 -11.32 -2.29 -15.89
C SER A 39 -12.68 -2.90 -15.52
N ASP A 40 -12.69 -4.16 -15.09
CA ASP A 40 -13.88 -4.91 -14.68
C ASP A 40 -14.41 -4.55 -13.29
N LYS A 41 -13.71 -3.70 -12.54
CA LYS A 41 -14.06 -3.25 -11.17
C LYS A 41 -14.25 -4.37 -10.15
N THR A 42 -13.72 -5.56 -10.43
CA THR A 42 -13.75 -6.68 -9.48
C THR A 42 -12.66 -6.52 -8.42
N SER A 43 -12.88 -7.10 -7.23
CA SER A 43 -11.86 -7.10 -6.17
C SER A 43 -10.74 -8.06 -6.54
N GLN A 44 -9.50 -7.57 -6.58
CA GLN A 44 -8.32 -8.36 -6.91
C GLN A 44 -7.19 -8.08 -5.91
N ILE A 45 -6.28 -9.03 -5.76
CA ILE A 45 -5.05 -8.87 -4.97
C ILE A 45 -3.96 -8.31 -5.87
N TYR A 46 -3.33 -7.23 -5.44
CA TYR A 46 -2.20 -6.60 -6.12
C TYR A 46 -0.94 -6.71 -5.26
N ILE A 47 0.21 -6.77 -5.92
CA ILE A 47 1.53 -6.70 -5.27
C ILE A 47 2.42 -5.71 -6.03
N ALA A 48 3.17 -4.90 -5.30
CA ALA A 48 4.19 -4.02 -5.87
C ALA A 48 5.42 -3.97 -4.99
N LYS A 49 6.57 -3.65 -5.61
CA LYS A 49 7.79 -3.34 -4.87
C LYS A 49 7.55 -2.11 -3.99
N PHE A 50 7.89 -2.24 -2.73
CA PHE A 50 7.85 -1.16 -1.75
C PHE A 50 9.27 -0.74 -1.40
N LYS A 51 9.46 0.57 -1.29
CA LYS A 51 10.70 1.17 -0.78
C LYS A 51 10.30 2.11 0.33
N MET A 52 10.77 1.82 1.54
CA MET A 52 10.59 2.75 2.65
C MET A 52 11.26 4.09 2.28
N PRO A 53 10.57 5.22 2.50
CA PRO A 53 11.20 6.52 2.43
C PRO A 53 12.36 6.59 3.44
N PRO A 54 13.40 7.39 3.17
CA PRO A 54 14.43 7.67 4.15
C PRO A 54 13.80 8.16 5.47
N ALA A 55 14.40 7.76 6.60
CA ALA A 55 14.08 8.37 7.87
C ALA A 55 14.59 9.82 7.85
N GLY A 56 13.67 10.75 7.54
CA GLY A 56 13.85 12.16 7.89
C GLY A 56 13.71 12.37 9.39
#